data_AF-A0A1G2MZH5-F1
#
_entry.id   AF-A0A1G2MZH5-F1
#
_cell.length_a   1.000
_cell.length_b   1.000
_cell.length_c   1.000
_cell.angle_alpha   90.00
_cell.angle_beta   90.00
_cell.angle_gamma   90.00
#
_symmetry.space_group_name_H-M   'P 1'
#
loop_
_entity.id
_entity.type
_entity.pdbx_description
1 polymer ?
#
loop_
_entity_poly.entity_id
_entity_poly.type
_entity_poly.pdbx_seq_one_letter_code
_entity_poly.pdbx_strand_id
1 'polypeptide(L)'
;MNISRENDELVIRLPMEQDAIDAIDEVVGRVPNLIGVIEGDEQGIHQSIDMTYKGKDPQIDGLLVRTYYSDEEFKKKCNEWGIDVFECPICAYCRKAIWGTFTFKNGKDCCFDCAEKK
;
A
#
# COMPACT_ATOMS: atom_id res chain seq x y z
N MET A 1 -9.18 -15.37 5.54
CA MET A 1 -8.50 -14.93 6.77
C MET A 1 -8.70 -15.97 7.86
N ASN A 2 -7.64 -16.40 8.54
CA ASN A 2 -7.74 -17.34 9.66
C ASN A 2 -7.25 -16.64 10.93
N ILE A 3 -8.10 -16.62 11.96
CA ILE A 3 -7.85 -15.96 13.24
C ILE A 3 -7.84 -17.04 14.32
N SER A 4 -6.70 -17.21 14.99
CA SER A 4 -6.53 -18.16 16.09
C SER A 4 -5.89 -17.49 17.31
N ARG A 5 -5.95 -18.17 18.46
CA ARG A 5 -5.15 -17.83 19.64
C ARG A 5 -4.12 -18.92 19.87
N GLU A 6 -2.85 -18.55 19.98
CA GLU A 6 -1.72 -19.46 20.17
C GLU A 6 -0.79 -18.87 21.24
N ASN A 7 -0.46 -19.63 22.29
CA ASN A 7 0.47 -19.19 23.35
C ASN A 7 0.19 -17.79 23.93
N ASP A 8 -1.08 -17.50 24.24
CA ASP A 8 -1.57 -16.19 24.70
C ASP A 8 -1.47 -15.04 23.68
N GLU A 9 -1.15 -15.34 22.42
CA GLU A 9 -1.10 -14.37 21.33
C GLU A 9 -2.32 -14.51 20.40
N LEU A 10 -2.78 -13.37 19.85
CA LEU A 10 -3.71 -13.35 18.73
C LEU A 10 -2.91 -13.52 17.43
N VAL A 11 -3.19 -14.59 16.67
CA VAL A 11 -2.53 -14.87 15.40
C VAL A 11 -3.51 -14.67 14.25
N ILE A 12 -3.21 -13.70 13.39
CA ILE A 12 -3.94 -13.45 12.15
C ILE A 12 -3.08 -13.94 10.98
N ARG A 13 -3.58 -14.94 10.25
CA ARG A 13 -2.93 -15.45 9.03
C ARG A 13 -3.65 -14.94 7.80
N LEU A 14 -2.93 -14.19 7.00
CA LEU A 14 -3.35 -13.69 5.70
C LEU A 14 -2.61 -14.44 4.59
N PRO A 15 -3.27 -14.76 3.47
CA PRO A 15 -2.56 -15.28 2.31
C PRO A 15 -1.64 -14.20 1.74
N MET A 16 -0.51 -14.60 1.14
CA MET A 16 0.42 -13.66 0.49
C MET A 16 -0.11 -13.12 -0.84
N GLU A 17 -1.03 -13.84 -1.46
CA GLU A 17 -1.63 -13.54 -2.75
C GLU A 17 -3.15 -13.67 -2.65
N GLN A 18 -3.86 -12.85 -3.41
CA GLN A 18 -5.32 -12.85 -3.54
C GLN A 18 -5.71 -13.00 -5.01
N ASP A 19 -6.95 -13.42 -5.26
CA ASP A 19 -7.49 -13.47 -6.60
C ASP A 19 -7.63 -12.05 -7.15
N ALA A 20 -7.22 -11.86 -8.40
CA ALA A 20 -7.49 -10.64 -9.14
C ALA A 20 -8.88 -10.76 -9.78
N ILE A 21 -9.75 -9.80 -9.48
CA ILE A 21 -11.15 -9.81 -9.90
C ILE A 21 -11.34 -8.69 -10.91
N ASP A 22 -11.83 -9.07 -12.08
CA ASP A 22 -12.05 -8.11 -13.15
C ASP A 22 -13.35 -7.32 -12.99
N ALA A 23 -13.68 -6.64 -14.07
CA ALA A 23 -14.81 -5.78 -14.21
C ALA A 23 -16.20 -6.38 -13.99
N ILE A 24 -16.31 -7.69 -14.20
CA ILE A 24 -17.56 -8.44 -14.25
C ILE A 24 -17.56 -9.56 -13.19
N ASP A 25 -16.74 -9.40 -12.15
CA ASP A 25 -16.55 -10.34 -11.04
C ASP A 25 -15.91 -11.69 -11.46
N GLU A 26 -15.15 -11.73 -12.55
CA GLU A 26 -14.40 -12.92 -12.96
C GLU A 26 -12.96 -12.92 -12.42
N VAL A 27 -12.48 -14.09 -11.98
CA VAL A 27 -11.09 -14.27 -11.56
C VAL A 27 -10.19 -14.34 -12.79
N VAL A 28 -9.34 -13.32 -12.95
CA VAL A 28 -8.45 -13.17 -14.11
C VAL A 28 -6.99 -13.47 -13.79
N GLY A 29 -6.65 -13.66 -12.51
CA GLY A 29 -5.29 -13.96 -12.10
C GLY A 29 -5.12 -13.96 -10.59
N ARG A 30 -3.86 -13.87 -10.14
CA ARG A 30 -3.50 -13.69 -8.74
C ARG A 30 -2.56 -12.51 -8.62
N VAL A 31 -2.74 -11.72 -7.57
CA VAL A 31 -1.92 -10.53 -7.26
C VAL A 31 -1.46 -10.60 -5.81
N PRO A 32 -0.39 -9.88 -5.42
CA PRO A 32 -0.03 -9.75 -4.02
C PRO A 32 -1.23 -9.29 -3.19
N ASN A 33 -1.39 -9.85 -2.00
CA ASN A 33 -2.41 -9.45 -1.02
C ASN A 33 -1.87 -8.46 0.03
N LEU A 34 -0.55 -8.39 0.15
CA LEU A 34 0.15 -7.51 1.07
C LEU A 34 1.14 -6.63 0.30
N ILE A 35 1.28 -5.40 0.76
CA ILE A 35 2.25 -4.44 0.22
C ILE A 35 2.87 -3.64 1.37
N GLY A 36 4.19 -3.46 1.34
CA GLY A 36 4.89 -2.56 2.25
C GLY A 36 4.73 -1.14 1.76
N VAL A 37 4.46 -0.20 2.65
CA VAL A 37 4.23 1.20 2.28
C VAL A 37 5.14 2.11 3.09
N ILE A 38 5.73 3.10 2.41
CA ILE A 38 6.49 4.20 3.03
C ILE A 38 5.78 5.52 2.74
N GLU A 39 5.37 6.21 3.80
CA GLU A 39 4.61 7.47 3.80
C GLU A 39 5.41 8.58 4.49
N GLY A 40 6.50 9.00 3.86
CA GLY A 40 7.41 9.96 4.47
C GLY A 40 8.15 9.30 5.63
N ASP A 41 7.80 9.66 6.86
CA ASP A 41 8.43 9.11 8.07
C ASP A 41 7.67 7.91 8.66
N GLU A 42 6.54 7.52 8.05
CA GLU A 42 5.74 6.37 8.48
C GLU A 42 5.92 5.19 7.54
N GLN A 43 5.91 3.98 8.11
CA GLN A 43 6.06 2.74 7.35
C GLN A 43 5.13 1.67 7.91
N GLY A 44 4.70 0.76 7.05
CA GLY A 44 3.90 -0.37 7.49
C GLY A 44 3.51 -1.33 6.40
N ILE A 45 2.88 -2.44 6.81
CA ILE A 45 2.28 -3.41 5.92
C ILE A 45 0.81 -3.07 5.75
N HIS A 46 0.36 -3.02 4.51
CA HIS A 46 -1.02 -2.74 4.14
C HIS A 46 -1.60 -3.91 3.36
N GLN A 47 -2.93 -4.01 3.34
CA GLN A 47 -3.61 -4.87 2.38
C GLN A 47 -3.63 -4.16 1.02
N SER A 48 -3.21 -4.86 -0.02
CA SER A 48 -3.36 -4.37 -1.39
C SER A 48 -4.81 -4.52 -1.83
N ILE A 49 -5.31 -3.54 -2.57
CA ILE A 49 -6.56 -3.60 -3.30
C ILE A 49 -6.22 -3.85 -4.75
N ASP A 50 -6.80 -4.90 -5.30
CA ASP A 50 -6.83 -5.09 -6.74
C ASP A 50 -7.71 -4.01 -7.40
N MET A 51 -7.08 -3.15 -8.18
CA MET A 51 -7.74 -2.10 -8.97
C MET A 51 -7.51 -2.33 -10.47
N THR A 52 -7.23 -3.57 -10.91
CA THR A 52 -6.89 -3.92 -12.30
C THR A 52 -8.01 -3.67 -13.33
N TYR A 53 -9.10 -3.00 -12.96
CA TYR A 53 -10.00 -2.32 -13.89
C TYR A 53 -9.22 -1.22 -14.65
N LYS A 54 -8.57 -1.62 -15.77
CA LYS A 54 -7.85 -0.79 -16.78
C LYS A 54 -6.37 -0.47 -16.50
N GLY A 55 -5.55 -1.45 -16.10
CA GLY A 55 -4.08 -1.30 -16.15
C GLY A 55 -3.55 -0.18 -15.25
N LYS A 56 -4.13 -0.06 -14.05
CA LYS A 56 -3.68 0.86 -12.99
C LYS A 56 -2.93 0.09 -11.92
N ASP A 57 -1.99 0.77 -11.28
CA ASP A 57 -1.26 0.23 -10.13
C ASP A 57 -2.24 -0.13 -8.98
N PRO A 58 -1.90 -1.13 -8.15
CA PRO A 58 -2.70 -1.50 -6.98
C PRO A 58 -2.96 -0.29 -6.06
N GLN A 59 -4.17 -0.21 -5.50
CA GLN A 59 -4.46 0.75 -4.42
C GLN A 59 -4.27 0.07 -3.06
N ILE A 60 -4.30 0.87 -2.00
CA ILE A 60 -3.95 0.45 -0.64
C ILE A 60 -5.17 0.72 0.24
N ASP A 61 -5.79 -0.31 0.83
CA ASP A 61 -7.08 -0.19 1.54
C ASP A 61 -6.91 0.27 2.99
N GLY A 62 -5.79 -0.11 3.62
CA GLY A 62 -5.56 0.22 5.02
C GLY A 62 -4.27 -0.36 5.60
N LEU A 63 -3.70 0.38 6.54
CA LEU A 63 -2.54 -0.02 7.33
C LEU A 63 -2.93 -1.19 8.25
N LEU A 64 -2.34 -2.36 8.03
CA LEU A 64 -2.52 -3.53 8.88
C LEU A 64 -1.57 -3.48 10.08
N VAL A 65 -0.32 -3.11 9.84
CA VAL A 65 0.74 -3.09 10.84
C VAL A 65 1.66 -1.91 10.61
N ARG A 66 1.78 -1.03 11.60
CA ARG A 66 2.80 0.02 11.63
C ARG A 66 4.16 -0.55 12.04
N THR A 67 5.22 -0.15 11.36
CA THR A 67 6.60 -0.50 11.71
C THR A 67 7.40 0.74 12.09
N TYR A 68 8.56 0.54 12.72
CA TYR A 68 9.43 1.61 13.21
C TYR A 68 10.87 1.44 12.72
N TYR A 69 11.04 0.95 11.49
CA TYR A 69 12.34 0.74 10.87
C TYR A 69 12.85 2.02 10.19
N SER A 70 14.13 2.05 9.81
CA SER A 70 14.56 2.99 8.77
C SER A 70 14.04 2.54 7.41
N ASP A 71 13.92 3.44 6.43
CA ASP A 71 13.43 3.08 5.10
C ASP A 71 14.26 1.95 4.47
N GLU A 72 15.58 1.98 4.66
CA GLU A 72 16.48 0.93 4.17
C GLU A 72 16.25 -0.41 4.86
N GLU A 73 16.08 -0.41 6.18
CA GLU A 73 15.80 -1.62 6.94
C GLU A 73 14.43 -2.19 6.60
N PHE A 74 13.42 -1.33 6.43
CA PHE A 74 12.09 -1.73 6.02
C PHE A 74 12.07 -2.37 4.65
N LYS A 75 12.72 -1.75 3.65
CA LYS A 75 12.87 -2.31 2.30
C LYS A 75 13.57 -3.67 2.33
N LYS A 76 14.63 -3.78 3.13
CA LYS A 76 15.34 -5.06 3.33
C LYS A 76 14.41 -6.12 3.92
N LYS A 77 13.64 -5.79 4.96
CA LYS A 77 12.69 -6.72 5.61
C LYS A 77 11.58 -7.15 4.68
N CYS A 78 10.99 -6.22 3.93
CA CYS A 78 9.96 -6.54 2.94
C CYS A 78 10.51 -7.49 1.86
N ASN A 79 11.72 -7.25 1.36
CA ASN A 79 12.38 -8.16 0.42
C ASN A 79 12.65 -9.55 1.03
N GLU A 80 13.07 -9.64 2.30
CA GLU A 80 13.21 -10.91 3.02
C GLU A 80 11.88 -11.68 3.14
N TRP A 81 10.75 -10.96 3.25
CA TRP A 81 9.41 -11.52 3.34
C TRP A 81 8.72 -11.76 1.99
N GLY A 82 9.35 -11.37 0.87
CA GLY A 82 8.75 -11.44 -0.45
C GLY A 82 7.56 -10.49 -0.62
N ILE A 83 7.61 -9.33 0.04
CA ILE A 83 6.59 -8.27 -0.02
C ILE A 83 7.17 -7.10 -0.82
N ASP A 84 6.43 -6.67 -1.84
CA ASP A 84 6.78 -5.48 -2.62
C ASP A 84 6.61 -4.21 -1.80
N VAL A 85 7.41 -3.18 -2.10
CA VAL A 85 7.36 -1.89 -1.40
C VAL A 85 6.89 -0.79 -2.34
N PHE A 86 5.91 -0.02 -1.88
CA PHE A 86 5.41 1.18 -2.52
C PHE A 86 5.78 2.42 -1.69
N GLU A 87 6.44 3.38 -2.34
CA GLU A 87 6.75 4.67 -1.72
C GLU A 87 5.70 5.69 -2.13
N CYS A 88 4.93 6.16 -1.16
CA CYS A 88 3.88 7.13 -1.41
C CYS A 88 4.49 8.48 -1.82
N PRO A 89 4.02 9.08 -2.93
CA PRO A 89 4.41 10.43 -3.29
C PRO A 89 4.00 11.41 -2.20
N ILE A 90 4.87 12.39 -1.92
CA ILE A 90 4.66 13.36 -0.85
C ILE A 90 4.25 14.71 -1.45
N CYS A 91 3.19 15.30 -0.90
CA CYS A 91 2.74 16.63 -1.32
C CYS A 91 3.83 17.67 -1.10
N ALA A 92 4.20 18.39 -2.17
CA ALA A 92 5.24 19.41 -2.13
C ALA A 92 4.90 20.60 -1.21
N TYR A 93 3.64 20.78 -0.82
CA TYR A 93 3.16 21.90 -0.01
C TYR A 93 2.95 21.54 1.46
N CYS A 94 2.19 20.48 1.73
CA CYS A 94 1.84 20.08 3.10
C CYS A 94 2.67 18.90 3.63
N ARG A 95 3.53 18.31 2.81
CA ARG A 95 4.43 17.19 3.17
C ARG A 95 3.72 15.91 3.63
N LYS A 96 2.40 15.81 3.40
CA LYS A 96 1.62 14.59 3.64
C LYS A 96 1.75 13.62 2.47
N ALA A 97 1.66 12.32 2.77
CA ALA A 97 1.52 11.28 1.76
C ALA A 97 0.26 11.51 0.91
N ILE A 98 0.40 11.26 -0.40
CA ILE A 98 -0.67 11.41 -1.38
C ILE A 98 -1.11 10.02 -1.81
N TRP A 99 -2.33 9.69 -1.40
CA TRP A 99 -3.03 8.48 -1.81
C TRP A 99 -3.77 8.76 -3.12
N GLY A 100 -3.14 8.41 -4.24
CA GLY A 100 -3.60 8.71 -5.60
C GLY A 100 -3.06 10.04 -6.14
N THR A 101 -2.37 10.01 -7.28
CA THR A 101 -1.67 11.18 -7.83
C THR A 101 -2.45 11.87 -8.94
N PHE A 102 -2.43 13.20 -8.91
CA PHE A 102 -2.44 14.01 -10.12
C PHE A 102 -1.05 14.62 -10.28
N THR A 103 -0.23 14.06 -11.16
CA THR A 103 1.07 14.67 -11.47
C THR A 103 0.84 15.99 -12.21
N PHE A 104 1.25 17.10 -11.62
CA PHE A 104 1.13 18.41 -12.28
C PHE A 104 2.11 18.50 -13.44
N LYS A 105 1.83 19.35 -14.45
CA LYS A 105 2.73 19.59 -15.60
C LYS A 105 4.15 20.03 -15.22
N ASN A 106 4.39 20.44 -13.97
CA ASN A 106 5.69 20.85 -13.44
C ASN A 106 6.44 19.71 -12.69
N GLY A 107 5.93 18.48 -12.71
CA GLY A 107 6.57 17.31 -12.10
C GLY A 107 6.52 17.26 -10.57
N LYS A 108 5.72 18.10 -9.91
CA LYS A 108 5.50 18.04 -8.46
C LYS A 108 4.13 17.45 -8.14
N ASP A 109 4.07 16.61 -7.12
CA ASP A 109 2.79 16.10 -6.62
C ASP A 109 2.16 17.09 -5.62
N CYS A 110 0.86 17.31 -5.74
CA CYS A 110 0.07 18.12 -4.82
C CYS A 110 -1.17 17.34 -4.42
N CYS A 111 -1.49 17.30 -3.13
CA CYS A 111 -2.74 16.71 -2.67
C CYS A 111 -3.93 17.59 -3.09
N PHE A 112 -5.12 16.98 -3.14
CA PHE A 112 -6.38 17.64 -3.52
C PHE A 112 -6.67 18.87 -2.65
N ASP A 113 -6.51 18.77 -1.33
CA ASP A 113 -6.71 19.88 -0.38
C ASP A 113 -5.82 21.10 -0.67
N CYS A 114 -4.58 20.87 -1.10
CA CYS A 114 -3.65 21.95 -1.44
C CYS A 114 -3.91 22.49 -2.85
N ALA A 115 -4.53 21.70 -3.73
CA ALA A 115 -4.94 22.12 -5.06
C ALA A 115 -6.17 23.04 -5.00
N GLU A 116 -7.16 22.74 -4.16
CA GLU A 116 -8.39 23.56 -4.01
C GLU A 116 -8.17 24.90 -3.31
N LYS A 117 -7.06 25.06 -2.58
CA LYS A 117 -6.70 26.31 -1.89
C LYS A 117 -5.98 27.32 -2.80
N LYS A 118 -5.85 27.04 -4.09
CA LYS A 118 -5.27 27.93 -5.10
C LYS A 118 -6.35 28.58 -5.95
#